data_AF-J9FH22-F1
#
_entry.id   AF-J9FH22-F1
#
_cell.length_a   1.000
_cell.length_b   1.000
_cell.length_c   1.000
_cell.angle_alpha   90.00
_cell.angle_beta   90.00
_cell.angle_gamma   90.00
#
_symmetry.space_group_name_H-M   'P 1'
#
loop_
_entity.id
_entity.type
_entity.pdbx_description
1 polymer ?
#
loop_
_entity_poly.entity_id
_entity_poly.type
_entity_poly.pdbx_seq_one_letter_code
_entity_poly.pdbx_strand_id
1 'polypeptide(L)'
;QWRRSWIPFATNFNPEINLREVSAPGSYWENGHWVEIPAMSIKREYEFDQVGKKDMYLLHHEEIESLAKTIPGVERIRFFMTFGQSYLTHMNCLENVGMLSTEPIDFEGQKIVPIQFLKALLPDPASLGPRTVGKTNIGCIFTGKKDGKEKTAYIYNVCDHQECYKEVGSQAISYTTGVPAMIGAMMLVTGKWKKPGVFT
;
A
#
# COMPACT_ATOMS: atom_id res chain seq x y z
N GLN A 1 -17.45 -21.79 19.13
CA GLN A 1 -16.23 -21.50 19.91
C GLN A 1 -15.00 -21.86 19.09
N TRP A 2 -14.43 -20.91 18.34
CA TRP A 2 -13.08 -20.99 17.75
C TRP A 2 -12.51 -19.56 17.66
N ARG A 3 -12.43 -18.85 18.80
CA ARG A 3 -11.65 -17.61 18.86
C ARG A 3 -10.20 -18.00 19.08
N ARG A 4 -9.49 -18.38 18.01
CA ARG A 4 -8.05 -18.59 18.06
C ARG A 4 -7.40 -17.28 18.52
N SER A 5 -6.54 -17.37 19.53
CA SER A 5 -5.76 -16.27 20.09
C SER A 5 -4.68 -15.73 19.13
N TRP A 6 -4.49 -16.38 17.97
CA TRP A 6 -3.51 -16.05 16.95
C TRP A 6 -4.19 -15.89 15.59
N ILE A 7 -3.86 -14.80 14.88
CA ILE A 7 -4.34 -14.49 13.53
C ILE A 7 -3.18 -14.80 12.57
N PRO A 8 -3.21 -15.93 11.82
CA PRO A 8 -2.12 -16.28 10.91
C PRO A 8 -2.09 -15.36 9.67
N PHE A 9 -3.24 -14.80 9.30
CA PHE A 9 -3.40 -13.91 8.16
C PHE A 9 -4.59 -12.97 8.39
N ALA A 10 -4.40 -11.69 8.09
CA ALA A 10 -5.45 -10.68 8.04
C ALA A 10 -5.06 -9.58 7.06
N THR A 11 -6.06 -8.89 6.52
CA THR A 11 -5.85 -7.73 5.64
C THR A 11 -6.19 -6.47 6.43
N ASN A 12 -5.37 -5.42 6.29
CA ASN A 12 -5.66 -4.10 6.88
C ASN A 12 -6.67 -3.31 6.04
N PHE A 13 -6.97 -3.78 4.82
CA PHE A 13 -7.95 -3.20 3.90
C PHE A 13 -8.95 -4.26 3.41
N ASN A 14 -9.80 -3.86 2.47
CA ASN A 14 -10.67 -4.79 1.74
C ASN A 14 -9.79 -5.85 1.04
N PRO A 15 -10.01 -7.16 1.31
CA PRO A 15 -9.28 -8.26 0.67
C PRO A 15 -9.24 -8.18 -0.86
N GLU A 16 -10.27 -7.64 -1.50
CA GLU A 16 -10.31 -7.43 -2.96
C GLU A 16 -9.23 -6.44 -3.44
N ILE A 17 -8.96 -5.38 -2.66
CA ILE A 17 -7.92 -4.39 -2.98
C ILE A 17 -6.55 -5.05 -2.83
N ASN A 18 -6.31 -5.72 -1.70
CA ASN A 18 -5.08 -6.45 -1.43
C ASN A 18 -4.76 -7.49 -2.52
N LEU A 19 -5.78 -8.20 -3.02
CA LEU A 19 -5.63 -9.13 -4.13
C LEU A 19 -5.20 -8.40 -5.40
N ARG A 20 -5.92 -7.35 -5.77
CA ARG A 20 -5.62 -6.57 -6.98
C ARG A 20 -4.20 -6.03 -6.95
N GLU A 21 -3.70 -5.59 -5.79
CA GLU A 21 -2.33 -5.10 -5.64
C GLU A 21 -1.27 -6.17 -5.92
N VAL A 22 -1.49 -7.43 -5.51
CA VAL A 22 -0.50 -8.50 -5.70
C VAL A 22 -0.65 -9.27 -7.02
N SER A 23 -1.83 -9.24 -7.65
CA SER A 23 -2.11 -9.97 -8.89
C SER A 23 -2.09 -9.10 -10.15
N ALA A 24 -2.28 -7.78 -10.02
CA ALA A 24 -2.19 -6.89 -11.17
C ALA A 24 -0.74 -6.80 -11.70
N PRO A 25 -0.55 -6.62 -13.01
CA PRO A 25 0.74 -6.27 -13.57
C PRO A 25 1.33 -5.05 -12.85
N GLY A 26 2.59 -5.15 -12.47
CA GLY A 26 3.33 -3.99 -11.98
C GLY A 26 3.60 -3.04 -13.14
N SER A 27 3.71 -1.74 -12.88
CA SER A 27 4.20 -0.82 -13.90
C SER A 27 4.92 0.37 -13.30
N TYR A 28 5.81 0.95 -14.09
CA TYR A 28 6.58 2.12 -13.71
C TYR A 28 6.78 3.02 -14.94
N TRP A 29 7.27 4.25 -14.71
CA TRP A 29 7.52 5.19 -15.78
C TRP A 29 9.02 5.37 -16.00
N GLU A 30 9.47 5.31 -17.25
CA GLU A 30 10.89 5.49 -17.63
C GLU A 30 10.97 6.15 -19.02
N ASN A 31 11.80 7.17 -19.15
CA ASN A 31 12.14 7.87 -20.40
C ASN A 31 10.96 8.33 -21.26
N GLY A 32 9.83 8.71 -20.65
CA GLY A 32 8.66 9.19 -21.39
C GLY A 32 7.56 8.14 -21.59
N HIS A 33 7.74 6.91 -21.11
CA HIS A 33 6.82 5.80 -21.38
C HIS A 33 6.54 4.95 -20.14
N TRP A 34 5.36 4.33 -20.14
CA TRP A 34 5.03 3.28 -19.19
C TRP A 34 5.72 1.98 -19.56
N VAL A 35 6.24 1.30 -18.55
CA VAL A 35 6.79 -0.05 -18.64
C VAL A 35 5.96 -0.95 -17.74
N GLU A 36 5.27 -1.90 -18.35
CA GLU A 36 4.51 -2.93 -17.63
C GLU A 36 5.38 -4.18 -17.41
N ILE A 37 5.21 -4.81 -16.26
CA ILE A 37 5.91 -6.03 -15.86
C ILE A 37 4.90 -7.05 -15.32
N PRO A 38 5.20 -8.35 -15.38
CA PRO A 38 4.40 -9.34 -14.67
C PRO A 38 4.31 -9.02 -13.18
N ALA A 39 3.16 -9.32 -12.58
CA ALA A 39 2.91 -9.11 -11.16
C ALA A 39 4.05 -9.67 -10.30
N MET A 40 4.52 -8.89 -9.33
CA MET A 40 5.53 -9.28 -8.35
C MET A 40 6.90 -9.72 -8.94
N SER A 41 7.17 -9.47 -10.23
CA SER A 41 8.38 -9.98 -10.91
C SER A 41 9.67 -9.23 -10.57
N ILE A 42 9.59 -7.97 -10.13
CA ILE A 42 10.76 -7.19 -9.69
C ILE A 42 10.78 -7.10 -8.16
N LYS A 43 11.61 -7.95 -7.54
CA LYS A 43 11.89 -7.96 -6.10
C LYS A 43 13.16 -7.19 -5.75
N ARG A 44 13.17 -6.45 -4.66
CA ARG A 44 14.36 -5.85 -4.03
C ARG A 44 14.33 -6.07 -2.53
N GLU A 45 15.47 -5.85 -1.89
CA GLU A 45 15.60 -5.75 -0.44
C GLU A 45 16.02 -4.32 -0.10
N TYR A 46 15.51 -3.79 1.02
CA TYR A 46 15.90 -2.47 1.52
C TYR A 46 15.95 -2.45 3.04
N GLU A 47 16.90 -1.71 3.59
CA GLU A 47 17.06 -1.47 5.03
C GLU A 47 16.27 -0.21 5.39
N PHE A 48 15.06 -0.37 5.92
CA PHE A 48 14.20 0.75 6.29
C PHE A 48 14.57 1.25 7.68
N ASP A 49 14.82 2.56 7.80
CA ASP A 49 15.11 3.19 9.10
C ASP A 49 14.00 2.84 10.11
N GLN A 50 14.43 2.43 11.31
CA GLN A 50 13.58 2.01 12.44
C GLN A 50 12.62 0.82 12.20
N VAL A 51 12.70 0.15 11.04
CA VAL A 51 11.87 -1.03 10.70
C VAL A 51 12.73 -2.27 10.42
N GLY A 52 13.91 -2.08 9.84
CA GLY A 52 14.84 -3.14 9.50
C GLY A 52 14.81 -3.55 8.02
N LYS A 53 15.62 -4.55 7.67
CA LYS A 53 15.64 -5.18 6.33
C LYS A 53 14.29 -5.81 5.97
N LYS A 54 13.74 -5.46 4.81
CA LYS A 54 12.51 -6.03 4.25
C LYS A 54 12.61 -6.32 2.75
N ASP A 55 11.86 -7.33 2.33
CA ASP A 55 11.55 -7.58 0.93
C ASP A 55 10.50 -6.60 0.42
N MET A 56 10.73 -6.04 -0.76
CA MET A 56 9.81 -5.12 -1.43
C MET A 56 9.68 -5.46 -2.92
N TYR A 57 8.50 -5.19 -3.48
CA TYR A 57 8.14 -5.56 -4.83
C TYR A 57 7.68 -4.32 -5.59
N LEU A 58 8.07 -4.22 -6.86
CA LEU A 58 7.62 -3.13 -7.72
C LEU A 58 6.14 -3.33 -8.07
N LEU A 59 5.33 -2.30 -7.79
CA LEU A 59 3.91 -2.26 -8.12
C LEU A 59 3.59 -0.99 -8.92
N HIS A 60 2.45 -1.01 -9.60
CA HIS A 60 1.83 0.22 -10.09
C HIS A 60 1.31 1.06 -8.91
N HIS A 61 1.39 2.39 -9.01
CA HIS A 61 0.76 3.30 -8.06
C HIS A 61 0.39 4.63 -8.75
N GLU A 62 -0.68 5.26 -8.26
CA GLU A 62 -1.41 6.34 -8.96
C GLU A 62 -0.61 7.64 -9.13
N GLU A 63 0.22 8.00 -8.15
CA GLU A 63 1.01 9.23 -8.15
C GLU A 63 2.12 9.23 -9.20
N ILE A 64 2.52 8.06 -9.71
CA ILE A 64 3.51 7.98 -10.80
C ILE A 64 3.04 8.81 -12.01
N GLU A 65 1.74 8.80 -12.31
CA GLU A 65 1.20 9.55 -13.45
C GLU A 65 1.32 11.06 -13.25
N SER A 66 0.95 11.57 -12.08
CA SER A 66 1.02 13.00 -11.79
C SER A 66 2.46 13.47 -11.65
N LEU A 67 3.33 12.70 -11.00
CA LEU A 67 4.75 13.02 -10.85
C LEU A 67 5.48 13.03 -12.19
N ALA A 68 5.20 12.08 -13.09
CA ALA A 68 5.78 12.06 -14.44
C ALA A 68 5.41 13.31 -15.26
N LYS A 69 4.21 13.87 -15.03
CA LYS A 69 3.75 15.09 -15.70
C LYS A 69 4.31 16.37 -15.05
N THR A 70 4.56 16.35 -13.74
CA THR A 70 4.83 17.58 -12.96
C THR A 70 6.29 17.77 -12.58
N ILE A 71 7.12 16.72 -12.53
CA ILE A 71 8.55 16.82 -12.25
C ILE A 71 9.32 17.00 -13.57
N PRO A 72 9.90 18.19 -13.85
CA PRO A 72 10.59 18.42 -15.11
C PRO A 72 11.87 17.59 -15.23
N GLY A 73 12.06 16.96 -16.38
CA GLY A 73 13.27 16.18 -16.68
C GLY A 73 13.42 14.91 -15.85
N VAL A 74 12.33 14.43 -15.22
CA VAL A 74 12.35 13.11 -14.56
C VAL A 74 12.60 12.03 -15.61
N GLU A 75 13.54 11.14 -15.32
CA GLU A 75 13.92 10.05 -16.23
C GLU A 75 13.25 8.73 -15.84
N ARG A 76 12.99 8.51 -14.55
CA ARG A 76 12.34 7.29 -14.05
C ARG A 76 11.64 7.52 -12.72
N ILE A 77 10.46 6.91 -12.57
CA ILE A 77 9.68 6.88 -11.33
C ILE A 77 9.21 5.44 -11.09
N ARG A 78 9.42 4.93 -9.88
CA ARG A 78 9.02 3.57 -9.48
C ARG A 78 8.41 3.61 -8.09
N PHE A 79 7.41 2.78 -7.87
CA PHE A 79 6.83 2.54 -6.55
C PHE A 79 7.13 1.11 -6.12
N PHE A 80 7.46 0.95 -4.84
CA PHE A 80 7.72 -0.36 -4.24
C PHE A 80 6.99 -0.47 -2.92
N MET A 81 6.41 -1.65 -2.66
CA MET A 81 5.72 -1.96 -1.42
C MET A 81 6.29 -3.22 -0.79
N THR A 82 6.37 -3.25 0.54
CA THR A 82 6.87 -4.41 1.28
C THR A 82 5.81 -5.49 1.41
N PHE A 83 6.19 -6.74 1.18
CA PHE A 83 5.35 -7.91 1.43
C PHE A 83 6.14 -8.97 2.19
N GLY A 84 5.61 -9.39 3.34
CA GLY A 84 6.21 -10.50 4.09
C GLY A 84 6.02 -11.83 3.35
N GLN A 85 7.02 -12.71 3.40
CA GLN A 85 6.93 -14.01 2.75
C GLN A 85 5.72 -14.83 3.19
N SER A 86 5.39 -14.79 4.49
CA SER A 86 4.19 -15.45 5.04
C SER A 86 2.91 -14.91 4.40
N TYR A 87 2.81 -13.61 4.18
CA TYR A 87 1.64 -12.98 3.54
C TYR A 87 1.49 -13.47 2.10
N LEU A 88 2.57 -13.47 1.31
CA LEU A 88 2.55 -13.96 -0.08
C LEU A 88 2.18 -15.44 -0.16
N THR A 89 2.68 -16.26 0.76
CA THR A 89 2.32 -17.68 0.81
C THR A 89 0.83 -17.87 1.09
N HIS A 90 0.24 -17.14 2.04
CA HIS A 90 -1.20 -17.24 2.31
C HIS A 90 -2.04 -16.77 1.11
N MET A 91 -1.65 -15.67 0.46
CA MET A 91 -2.34 -15.17 -0.74
C MET A 91 -2.31 -16.21 -1.87
N ASN A 92 -1.14 -16.76 -2.18
CA ASN A 92 -1.01 -17.81 -3.21
C ASN A 92 -1.84 -19.05 -2.86
N CYS A 93 -1.87 -19.47 -1.59
CA CYS A 93 -2.72 -20.58 -1.17
C CYS A 93 -4.21 -20.29 -1.42
N LEU A 94 -4.69 -19.11 -1.02
CA LEU A 94 -6.09 -18.69 -1.21
C LEU A 94 -6.45 -18.57 -2.70
N GLU A 95 -5.55 -18.06 -3.51
CA GLU A 95 -5.72 -17.96 -4.96
C GLU A 95 -5.81 -19.35 -5.60
N ASN A 96 -4.87 -20.25 -5.28
CA ASN A 96 -4.80 -21.59 -5.84
C ASN A 96 -6.04 -22.44 -5.56
N VAL A 97 -6.74 -22.19 -4.45
CA VAL A 97 -8.01 -22.87 -4.11
C VAL A 97 -9.25 -22.10 -4.58
N GLY A 98 -9.09 -21.00 -5.31
CA GLY A 98 -10.19 -20.20 -5.88
C GLY A 98 -10.92 -19.30 -4.88
N MET A 99 -10.43 -19.15 -3.64
CA MET A 99 -11.07 -18.32 -2.61
C MET A 99 -11.01 -16.82 -2.90
N LEU A 100 -10.18 -16.42 -3.87
CA LEU A 100 -10.00 -15.05 -4.32
C LEU A 100 -10.83 -14.71 -5.57
N SER A 101 -11.61 -15.66 -6.09
CA SER A 101 -12.45 -15.44 -7.27
C SER A 101 -13.62 -14.48 -6.98
N THR A 102 -13.89 -13.61 -7.96
CA THR A 102 -15.10 -12.76 -8.03
C THR A 102 -16.26 -13.44 -8.75
N GLU A 103 -16.01 -14.58 -9.41
CA GLU A 103 -17.04 -15.31 -10.14
C GLU A 103 -17.95 -16.08 -9.18
N PRO A 104 -19.28 -15.93 -9.26
CA PRO A 104 -20.20 -16.70 -8.43
C PRO A 104 -20.12 -18.21 -8.72
N ILE A 105 -20.06 -19.00 -7.65
CA ILE A 105 -20.17 -20.46 -7.71
C ILE A 105 -21.52 -20.92 -7.15
N ASP A 106 -21.97 -22.11 -7.55
CA ASP A 106 -23.12 -22.77 -6.94
C ASP A 106 -22.66 -23.60 -5.73
N PHE A 107 -23.27 -23.35 -4.58
CA PHE A 107 -23.04 -24.11 -3.36
C PHE A 107 -24.39 -24.45 -2.75
N GLU A 108 -24.80 -25.72 -2.84
CA GLU A 108 -26.07 -26.22 -2.31
C GLU A 108 -27.31 -25.44 -2.82
N GLY A 109 -27.29 -25.01 -4.09
CA GLY A 109 -28.39 -24.24 -4.70
C GLY A 109 -28.38 -22.74 -4.37
N GLN A 110 -27.35 -22.25 -3.68
CA GLN A 110 -27.12 -20.82 -3.44
C GLN A 110 -25.92 -20.33 -4.24
N LYS A 111 -26.03 -19.13 -4.83
CA LYS A 111 -24.89 -18.47 -5.46
C LYS A 111 -24.04 -17.75 -4.43
N ILE A 112 -22.77 -18.10 -4.35
CA ILE A 112 -21.79 -17.48 -3.44
C ILE A 112 -20.63 -16.96 -4.26
N VAL A 113 -20.15 -15.74 -3.93
CA VAL A 113 -18.91 -15.19 -4.46
C VAL A 113 -17.78 -15.51 -3.47
N PRO A 114 -16.78 -16.34 -3.84
CA PRO A 114 -15.77 -16.82 -2.89
C PRO A 114 -15.04 -15.72 -2.11
N ILE A 115 -14.64 -14.62 -2.77
CA ILE A 115 -13.92 -13.54 -2.08
C ILE A 115 -14.79 -12.79 -1.06
N GLN A 116 -16.09 -12.67 -1.32
CA GLN A 116 -17.03 -12.08 -0.36
C GLN A 116 -17.22 -12.98 0.85
N PHE A 117 -17.24 -14.30 0.64
CA PHE A 117 -17.28 -15.27 1.74
C PHE A 117 -15.98 -15.26 2.55
N LEU A 118 -14.82 -15.20 1.90
CA LEU A 118 -13.53 -15.06 2.57
C LEU A 118 -13.51 -13.80 3.46
N LYS A 119 -14.00 -12.67 2.95
CA LYS A 119 -14.09 -11.42 3.71
C LYS A 119 -14.90 -11.59 5.01
N ALA A 120 -15.95 -12.41 5.01
CA ALA A 120 -16.74 -12.69 6.21
C ALA A 120 -16.01 -13.59 7.23
N LEU A 121 -15.01 -14.37 6.79
CA LEU A 121 -14.18 -15.22 7.65
C LEU A 121 -12.98 -14.49 8.24
N LEU A 122 -12.46 -13.47 7.53
CA LEU A 122 -11.34 -12.67 7.99
C LEU A 122 -11.75 -11.76 9.15
N PRO A 123 -10.82 -11.46 10.08
CA PRO A 123 -11.10 -10.52 11.16
C PRO A 123 -11.39 -9.13 10.59
N ASP A 124 -12.30 -8.40 11.24
CA ASP A 124 -12.58 -7.01 10.90
C ASP A 124 -11.28 -6.18 10.96
N PRO A 125 -10.85 -5.52 9.88
CA PRO A 125 -9.66 -4.68 9.88
C PRO A 125 -9.65 -3.62 10.99
N ALA A 126 -10.81 -3.05 11.34
CA ALA A 126 -10.93 -2.06 12.41
C ALA A 126 -10.59 -2.66 13.79
N SER A 127 -10.80 -3.96 13.97
CA SER A 127 -10.48 -4.69 15.21
C SER A 127 -9.01 -5.04 15.38
N LEU A 128 -8.18 -4.82 14.34
CA LEU A 128 -6.76 -5.15 14.36
C LEU A 128 -5.91 -4.12 15.12
N GLY A 129 -6.37 -2.87 15.23
CA GLY A 129 -5.64 -1.76 15.87
C GLY A 129 -4.94 -2.11 17.19
N PRO A 130 -5.64 -2.65 18.21
CA PRO A 130 -5.02 -3.01 19.49
C PRO A 130 -4.00 -4.17 19.43
N ARG A 131 -3.98 -4.95 18.34
CA ARG A 131 -3.13 -6.13 18.17
C ARG A 131 -1.91 -5.87 17.29
N THR A 132 -1.95 -4.85 16.45
CA THR A 132 -0.88 -4.54 15.51
C THR A 132 0.30 -3.89 16.25
N VAL A 133 1.47 -4.51 16.13
CA VAL A 133 2.74 -4.04 16.70
C VAL A 133 3.72 -3.78 15.56
N GLY A 134 4.47 -2.70 15.67
CA GLY A 134 5.51 -2.33 14.70
C GLY A 134 5.35 -0.92 14.17
N LYS A 135 6.14 -0.61 13.15
CA LYS A 135 6.23 0.72 12.54
C LYS A 135 6.05 0.63 11.03
N THR A 136 5.50 1.68 10.43
CA THR A 136 5.54 1.93 8.99
C THR A 136 6.72 2.85 8.68
N ASN A 137 7.30 2.71 7.49
CA ASN A 137 8.26 3.67 6.94
C ASN A 137 7.88 3.91 5.48
N ILE A 138 7.45 5.14 5.17
CA ILE A 138 6.98 5.54 3.84
C ILE A 138 7.76 6.78 3.41
N GLY A 139 8.35 6.74 2.22
CA GLY A 139 9.13 7.85 1.73
C GLY A 139 9.59 7.70 0.29
N CYS A 140 10.36 8.69 -0.16
CA CYS A 140 10.84 8.79 -1.53
C CYS A 140 12.34 9.00 -1.56
N ILE A 141 13.03 8.21 -2.38
CA ILE A 141 14.45 8.39 -2.69
C ILE A 141 14.53 9.16 -4.02
N PHE A 142 15.11 10.35 -3.97
CA PHE A 142 15.30 11.21 -5.11
C PHE A 142 16.77 11.22 -5.50
N THR A 143 17.08 10.96 -6.77
CA THR A 143 18.40 11.15 -7.34
C THR A 143 18.30 12.16 -8.47
N GLY A 144 19.16 13.18 -8.44
CA GLY A 144 19.17 14.25 -9.43
C GLY A 144 20.43 15.10 -9.33
N LYS A 145 20.39 16.31 -9.87
CA LYS A 145 21.52 17.26 -9.81
C LYS A 145 21.18 18.48 -8.98
N LYS A 146 22.13 18.92 -8.15
CA LYS A 146 22.11 20.21 -7.47
C LYS A 146 23.46 20.88 -7.66
N ASP A 147 23.48 22.13 -8.11
CA ASP A 147 24.70 22.89 -8.39
C ASP A 147 25.67 22.14 -9.32
N GLY A 148 25.12 21.48 -10.35
CA GLY A 148 25.86 20.67 -11.32
C GLY A 148 26.35 19.31 -10.83
N LYS A 149 26.18 18.99 -9.54
CA LYS A 149 26.64 17.73 -8.93
C LYS A 149 25.49 16.77 -8.69
N GLU A 150 25.75 15.48 -8.87
CA GLU A 150 24.79 14.44 -8.52
C GLU A 150 24.53 14.45 -7.01
N LYS A 151 23.25 14.32 -6.63
CA LYS A 151 22.80 14.26 -5.25
C LYS A 151 21.67 13.26 -5.13
N THR A 152 21.76 12.45 -4.09
CA THR A 152 20.67 11.58 -3.65
C THR A 152 20.16 12.03 -2.29
N ALA A 153 18.84 12.08 -2.12
CA ALA A 153 18.19 12.42 -0.87
C ALA A 153 17.05 11.43 -0.59
N TYR A 154 16.90 11.04 0.67
CA TYR A 154 15.79 10.21 1.13
C TYR A 154 14.96 11.01 2.11
N ILE A 155 13.67 11.18 1.82
CA ILE A 155 12.71 11.87 2.68
C ILE A 155 11.62 10.86 3.00
N TYR A 156 11.37 10.64 4.29
CA TYR A 156 10.42 9.63 4.76
C TYR A 156 9.78 10.00 6.09
N ASN A 157 8.70 9.31 6.41
CA ASN A 157 8.05 9.32 7.71
C ASN A 157 8.08 7.91 8.30
N VAL A 158 8.37 7.83 9.60
CA VAL A 158 8.18 6.62 10.41
C VAL A 158 6.99 6.82 11.32
N CYS A 159 6.07 5.86 11.34
CA CYS A 159 4.84 5.93 12.13
C CYS A 159 4.64 4.65 12.94
N ASP A 160 4.34 4.77 14.24
CA ASP A 160 4.20 3.63 15.15
C ASP A 160 2.72 3.25 15.34
N HIS A 161 2.39 1.98 15.15
CA HIS A 161 1.01 1.50 15.24
C HIS A 161 0.39 1.71 16.63
N GLN A 162 1.17 1.55 17.70
CA GLN A 162 0.68 1.61 19.06
C GLN A 162 0.44 3.07 19.48
N GLU A 163 1.32 3.98 19.08
CA GLU A 163 1.12 5.42 19.31
C GLU A 163 -0.10 5.95 18.55
N CYS A 164 -0.29 5.58 17.27
CA CYS A 164 -1.50 5.94 16.53
C CYS A 164 -2.78 5.42 17.19
N TYR A 165 -2.74 4.17 17.68
CA TYR A 165 -3.90 3.57 18.33
C TYR A 165 -4.22 4.26 19.66
N LYS A 166 -3.19 4.63 20.42
CA LYS A 166 -3.34 5.38 21.66
C LYS A 166 -3.90 6.79 21.45
N GLU A 167 -3.52 7.46 20.37
CA GLU A 167 -3.97 8.83 20.08
C GLU A 167 -5.40 8.88 19.53
N VAL A 168 -5.69 8.10 18.49
CA VAL A 168 -6.95 8.21 17.72
C VAL A 168 -7.69 6.88 17.54
N GLY A 169 -7.26 5.80 18.21
CA GLY A 169 -7.93 4.50 18.14
C GLY A 169 -7.79 3.80 16.78
N SER A 170 -6.82 4.18 15.96
CA SER A 170 -6.61 3.61 14.62
C SER A 170 -5.17 3.16 14.42
N GLN A 171 -4.97 2.25 13.47
CA GLN A 171 -3.65 1.75 13.10
C GLN A 171 -2.90 2.75 12.17
N ALA A 172 -1.57 2.66 12.11
CA ALA A 172 -0.71 3.63 11.43
C ALA A 172 -1.02 3.86 9.94
N ILE A 173 -1.52 2.88 9.19
CA ILE A 173 -1.93 3.02 7.79
C ILE A 173 -3.08 4.02 7.65
N SER A 174 -4.12 3.90 8.49
CA SER A 174 -5.24 4.87 8.50
C SER A 174 -4.76 6.23 8.97
N TYR A 175 -3.86 6.26 9.94
CA TYR A 175 -3.26 7.50 10.45
C TYR A 175 -2.48 8.25 9.36
N THR A 176 -1.60 7.56 8.63
CA THR A 176 -0.76 8.14 7.57
C THR A 176 -1.56 8.62 6.36
N THR A 177 -2.79 8.14 6.16
CA THR A 177 -3.69 8.67 5.13
C THR A 177 -4.59 9.79 5.68
N GLY A 178 -5.11 9.63 6.90
CA GLY A 178 -6.06 10.55 7.52
C GLY A 178 -5.44 11.91 7.87
N VAL A 179 -4.20 11.92 8.37
CA VAL A 179 -3.52 13.18 8.73
C VAL A 179 -3.26 14.06 7.50
N PRO A 180 -2.68 13.56 6.38
CA PRO A 180 -2.56 14.34 5.15
C PRO A 180 -3.91 14.82 4.59
N ALA A 181 -4.97 14.01 4.66
CA ALA A 181 -6.30 14.43 4.24
C ALA A 181 -6.81 15.64 5.04
N MET A 182 -6.65 15.61 6.38
CA MET A 182 -6.98 16.74 7.24
C MET A 182 -6.12 17.97 6.93
N ILE A 183 -4.80 17.80 6.76
CA ILE A 183 -3.90 18.90 6.42
C ILE A 183 -4.29 19.54 5.09
N GLY A 184 -4.59 18.75 4.05
CA GLY A 184 -5.06 19.26 2.77
C GLY A 184 -6.33 20.09 2.90
N ALA A 185 -7.33 19.60 3.64
CA ALA A 185 -8.54 20.35 3.95
C ALA A 185 -8.25 21.65 4.73
N MET A 186 -7.38 21.60 5.73
CA MET A 186 -6.97 22.77 6.51
C MET A 186 -6.26 23.83 5.65
N MET A 187 -5.40 23.41 4.71
CA MET A 187 -4.72 24.32 3.79
C MET A 187 -5.69 25.02 2.83
N LEU A 188 -6.77 24.33 2.42
CA LEU A 188 -7.85 24.92 1.64
C LEU A 188 -8.66 25.93 2.46
N VAL A 189 -9.11 25.55 3.66
CA VAL A 189 -9.95 26.40 4.54
C VAL A 189 -9.20 27.65 5.00
N THR A 190 -7.91 27.53 5.31
CA THR A 190 -7.05 28.68 5.71
C THR A 190 -6.62 29.56 4.53
N GLY A 191 -7.00 29.19 3.30
CA GLY A 191 -6.68 29.95 2.09
C GLY A 191 -5.25 29.77 1.58
N LYS A 192 -4.41 28.98 2.26
CA LYS A 192 -3.01 28.75 1.88
C LYS A 192 -2.86 27.98 0.57
N TRP A 193 -3.81 27.10 0.24
CA TRP A 193 -3.88 26.37 -1.03
C TRP A 193 -5.10 26.76 -1.88
N LYS A 194 -5.44 28.05 -1.90
CA LYS A 194 -6.61 28.53 -2.65
C LYS A 194 -6.23 28.92 -4.08
N LYS A 195 -6.43 28.00 -5.03
CA LYS A 195 -6.28 28.24 -6.48
C LYS A 195 -7.44 27.60 -7.25
N PRO A 196 -8.10 28.30 -8.20
CA PRO A 196 -9.14 27.70 -9.03
C PRO A 196 -8.59 26.60 -9.95
N GLY A 197 -9.27 25.45 -10.03
CA GLY A 197 -8.91 24.31 -10.89
C GLY A 197 -8.80 22.98 -10.13
N VAL A 198 -8.29 21.96 -10.82
CA VAL A 198 -7.97 20.64 -10.27
C VAL A 198 -6.45 20.53 -10.14
N PHE A 199 -5.98 20.06 -8.98
CA PHE A 199 -4.57 19.97 -8.65
C PHE A 199 -4.27 18.63 -7.98
N THR A 200 -3.04 18.16 -8.20
CA THR A 200 -2.40 17.04 -7.51
C THR A 200 -1.18 17.56 -6.76
#